data_AF-A0A962XWN2-F1
#
_entry.id   AF-A0A962XWN2-F1
#
_cell.length_a   1.000
_cell.length_b   1.000
_cell.length_c   1.000
_cell.angle_alpha   90.00
_cell.angle_beta   90.00
_cell.angle_gamma   90.00
#
_symmetry.space_group_name_H-M   'P 1'
#
loop_
_entity.id
_entity.type
_entity.pdbx_description
1 polymer ?
#
loop_
_entity_poly.entity_id
_entity_poly.type
_entity_poly.pdbx_seq_one_letter_code
_entity_poly.pdbx_strand_id
1 'polypeptide(L)' 'MAVLAGQCLDRRISNIETLREEIAAWQGPRNQLQTKIHWQFGADVARVKLKRLYPAILILVISPGFGL' A
#
# COMPACT_ATOMS: atom_id res chain seq x y z
N MET A 1 2.21 6.50 -4.00
CA MET A 1 2.96 7.48 -4.82
C MET A 1 4.47 7.33 -4.74
N ALA A 2 5.07 6.94 -3.60
CA ALA A 2 6.53 6.83 -3.47
C ALA A 2 7.23 5.92 -4.51
N VAL A 3 6.62 4.79 -4.88
CA VAL A 3 7.24 3.83 -5.82
C VAL A 3 7.28 4.36 -7.25
N LEU A 4 6.20 4.99 -7.73
CA LEU A 4 6.19 5.63 -9.05
C LEU A 4 7.17 6.82 -9.08
N ALA A 5 7.20 7.61 -8.01
CA ALA A 5 8.12 8.72 -7.89
C ALA A 5 9.59 8.27 -7.97
N GLY A 6 9.98 7.25 -7.19
CA GLY A 6 11.36 6.76 -7.17
C GLY A 6 11.75 5.84 -8.33
N GLN A 7 10.81 5.28 -9.09
CA GLN A 7 11.12 4.37 -10.21
C GLN A 7 10.90 4.97 -11.60
N CYS A 8 10.10 6.05 -11.69
CA CYS A 8 9.69 6.61 -12.98
C CYS A 8 9.83 8.13 -13.04
N LEU A 9 9.74 8.84 -11.90
CA LEU A 9 9.65 10.30 -11.89
C LEU A 9 10.79 10.97 -11.11
N ASP A 10 11.99 10.38 -11.14
CA ASP A 10 13.20 10.93 -10.48
C ASP A 10 13.71 12.23 -11.12
N ARG A 11 13.16 12.58 -12.29
CA ARG A 11 13.44 13.83 -13.01
C ARG A 11 12.21 14.71 -13.10
N ARG A 12 12.43 16.03 -13.16
CA ARG A 12 11.36 17.00 -13.42
C ARG A 12 10.92 16.91 -14.88
N ILE A 13 9.64 16.63 -15.10
CA ILE A 13 9.00 16.63 -16.41
C ILE A 13 8.11 17.87 -16.50
N SER A 14 8.42 18.77 -17.43
CA SER A 14 7.71 20.06 -17.58
C SER A 14 6.42 19.96 -18.41
N ASN A 15 6.28 18.92 -19.24
CA ASN A 15 5.12 18.69 -20.09
C ASN A 15 4.25 17.55 -19.53
N ILE A 16 2.96 17.84 -19.35
CA ILE A 16 2.00 16.87 -18.83
C ILE A 16 1.74 15.69 -19.78
N GLU A 17 1.86 15.89 -21.10
CA GLU A 17 1.68 14.79 -22.05
C GLU A 17 2.82 13.78 -21.95
N THR A 18 4.07 14.28 -21.88
CA THR A 18 5.24 13.44 -21.63
C THR A 18 5.15 12.70 -20.29
N LEU A 19 4.61 13.35 -19.25
CA LEU A 19 4.37 12.71 -17.97
C LEU A 19 3.39 11.54 -18.07
N ARG A 20 2.31 11.70 -18.85
CA ARG A 20 1.31 10.64 -19.05
C ARG A 20 1.89 9.45 -19.81
N GLU A 21 2.70 9.70 -20.82
CA GLU A 21 3.39 8.66 -21.60
C GLU A 21 4.35 7.85 -20.71
N GLU A 22 5.17 8.51 -19.90
CA GLU A 22 6.09 7.82 -18.97
C GLU A 22 5.33 6.96 -17.95
N ILE A 23 4.24 7.49 -17.38
CA ILE A 23 3.40 6.76 -16.44
C ILE A 23 2.77 5.53 -17.12
N ALA A 24 2.25 5.67 -18.34
CA ALA A 24 1.65 4.56 -19.08
C ALA A 24 2.69 3.49 -19.42
N ALA A 25 3.87 3.90 -19.89
CA ALA A 25 4.99 3.01 -20.18
C ALA A 25 5.49 2.26 -18.95
N TRP A 26 5.47 2.89 -17.77
CA TRP A 26 5.84 2.24 -16.51
C TRP A 26 4.74 1.33 -15.96
N GLN A 27 3.46 1.72 -16.10
CA GLN A 27 2.33 0.95 -15.59
C GLN A 27 2.11 -0.36 -16.35
N GLY A 28 2.29 -0.37 -17.67
CA GLY A 28 2.04 -1.56 -18.52
C GLY A 28 2.80 -2.81 -18.04
N PRO A 29 4.14 -2.80 -18.00
CA PRO A 29 4.96 -3.92 -17.54
C PRO A 29 4.67 -4.29 -16.08
N ARG A 30 4.45 -3.30 -15.21
CA ARG A 30 4.17 -3.53 -13.79
C ARG A 30 2.83 -4.23 -13.56
N ASN A 31 1.82 -3.87 -14.33
CA ASN A 31 0.51 -4.50 -14.29
C ASN A 31 0.56 -5.93 -14.87
N GLN A 32 1.35 -6.14 -15.93
CA GLN A 32 1.60 -7.47 -16.50
C GLN A 32 2.34 -8.40 -15.53
N LEU A 33 3.28 -7.87 -14.74
CA LEU A 33 3.99 -8.62 -13.71
C LEU A 33 3.08 -9.05 -12.54
N GLN A 34 1.80 -8.64 -12.54
CA GLN A 34 0.82 -8.93 -11.48
C GLN A 34 1.43 -8.84 -10.08
N THR A 35 2.28 -7.83 -9.85
CA THR A 35 2.95 -7.65 -8.57
C THR A 35 1.87 -7.31 -7.54
N LYS A 36 1.36 -8.37 -6.89
CA LYS A 36 0.40 -8.26 -5.83
C LYS A 36 1.11 -7.61 -4.66
N ILE A 37 0.63 -6.44 -4.27
CA ILE A 37 1.08 -5.84 -3.02
C ILE A 37 0.57 -6.77 -1.92
N HIS A 38 1.51 -7.47 -1.28
CA HIS A 38 1.18 -8.37 -0.19
C HIS A 38 0.96 -7.52 1.07
N TRP A 39 -0.29 -7.12 1.28
CA TRP A 39 -0.71 -6.33 2.44
C TRP A 39 -0.79 -7.23 3.67
N GLN A 40 0.36 -7.68 4.16
CA GLN A 40 0.47 -8.35 5.45
C GLN A 40 1.22 -7.45 6.41
N PHE A 41 0.57 -7.11 7.52
CA PHE A 41 1.21 -6.48 8.67
C PHE A 41 0.72 -7.22 9.92
N GLY A 42 1.58 -7.29 10.94
CA GLY A 42 1.26 -7.95 12.20
C GLY A 42 -0.04 -7.42 12.79
N ALA A 43 -0.77 -8.29 13.51
CA ALA A 43 -2.05 -7.94 14.12
C ALA A 43 -1.92 -6.77 15.11
N ASP A 44 -0.76 -6.62 15.75
CA ASP A 44 -0.38 -5.50 16.59
C ASP A 44 -0.32 -4.18 15.79
N VAL A 45 0.36 -4.19 14.64
CA VAL A 45 0.47 -3.03 13.74
C VAL A 45 -0.90 -2.70 13.14
N ALA A 46 -1.70 -3.72 12.82
CA ALA A 46 -3.06 -3.56 12.31
C ALA A 46 -3.94 -2.81 13.30
N ARG A 47 -3.87 -3.17 14.58
CA ARG A 47 -4.69 -2.61 15.67
C ARG A 47 -4.42 -1.12 15.89
N VAL A 48 -3.16 -0.70 15.72
CA VAL A 48 -2.77 0.72 15.82
C VAL A 48 -3.24 1.49 14.58
N LYS A 49 -2.96 0.98 13.38
CA LYS A 49 -3.25 1.69 12.11
C LYS A 49 -4.74 1.70 11.75
N LEU A 50 -5.50 0.69 12.14
CA LEU A 50 -6.92 0.51 11.83
C LEU A 50 -7.81 0.69 13.06
N LYS A 51 -7.35 1.43 14.07
CA LYS A 51 -8.06 1.67 15.35
C LYS A 51 -9.52 2.12 15.17
N ARG A 52 -9.84 2.83 14.08
CA ARG A 52 -11.21 3.24 13.73
C ARG A 52 -12.11 2.07 13.32
N LEU A 53 -11.55 1.06 12.66
CA LEU A 53 -12.28 -0.13 12.18
C LEU A 53 -12.38 -1.22 13.26
N TYR A 54 -11.54 -1.16 14.28
CA TYR A 54 -11.56 -2.06 15.44
C TYR A 54 -11.91 -1.29 16.71
N PRO A 55 -13.19 -0.92 16.93
CA PRO A 55 -13.63 -0.46 18.24
C PRO A 55 -13.38 -1.57 19.26
N ALA A 56 -13.10 -1.18 20.50
CA ALA A 56 -12.48 -1.98 21.57
C ALA A 56 -13.10 -3.36 21.88
N ILE A 57 -14.26 -3.68 21.30
CA ILE A 57 -14.96 -4.95 21.47
C ILE A 57 -14.33 -6.11 20.67
N LEU A 58 -13.79 -5.85 19.47
CA LEU A 58 -13.14 -6.89 18.65
C LEU A 58 -11.73 -7.25 19.15
N ILE A 59 -11.18 -6.36 19.95
CA ILE A 59 -9.82 -6.37 20.49
C ILE A 59 -9.62 -7.54 21.48
N LEU A 60 -10.68 -7.96 22.17
CA LEU A 60 -10.67 -9.07 23.12
C LEU A 60 -10.76 -10.45 22.45
N VAL A 61 -11.40 -10.57 21.29
CA VAL A 61 -11.69 -11.87 20.64
C VAL A 61 -10.50 -12.41 19.82
N ILE A 62 -9.58 -11.53 19.39
CA ILE A 62 -8.51 -11.87 18.43
C ILE A 62 -7.12 -11.96 19.11
N SER A 63 -7.05 -11.78 20.44
CA SER A 63 -5.80 -11.96 21.19
C SER A 63 -5.73 -13.40 21.71
N PRO A 64 -4.77 -14.24 21.26
CA PRO A 64 -4.60 -15.58 21.80
C PRO A 64 -3.97 -15.43 23.19
N GLY A 65 -4.80 -15.32 24.22
CA GLY A 65 -4.32 -15.08 25.59
C GLY A 65 -5.33 -14.45 26.55
N PHE A 66 -6.54 -14.13 26.10
CA PHE A 66 -7.65 -13.77 27.01
C PHE A 66 -8.66 -14.91 27.08
N GLY A 67 -8.21 -16.03 27.64
CA GLY A 67 -9.04 -17.14 28.09
C GLY A 67 -8.38 -17.71 29.33
N LEU A 68 -9.04 -17.53 30.48
CA LEU A 68 -8.83 -18.38 31.65
C LEU A 68 -9.07 -19.85 31.25
#